data_AF-A0A936QHN7-F1
#
_entry.id   AF-A0A936QHN7-F1
#
_cell.length_a   1.000
_cell.length_b   1.000
_cell.length_c   1.000
_cell.angle_alpha   90.00
_cell.angle_beta   90.00
_cell.angle_gamma   90.00
#
_symmetry.space_group_name_H-M   'P 1'
#
loop_
_entity.id
_entity.type
_entity.pdbx_description
1 polymer ?
#
loop_
_entity_poly.entity_id
_entity_poly.type
_entity_poly.pdbx_seq_one_letter_code
_entity_poly.pdbx_strand_id
1 'polypeptide(L)'
;MKGSEKLLSFSRKKVSEGKIREYGISSNTFALRQSVYDFTSLEKVLAIAESVSENHNFKTIQLPFNLIEAGAVTNKNQSGNTKTVLEFAFENKIKVLINRPLNAITSKGLVRLADFKWEAFQEKDFIKQIKLVGLMEDDLMSEKIPKEDLSEEDLKALKGILNAGKLIEENWKFFGSIEHFNDVLSQQFIPKISRLMDIADEKIKEISVKDFISGYIKEVYKLLNLTGNYYKMRADKRSKFIHGLINKYLEEKFQGLSLSQKTVLLLSSVEGINCVLTGMRKVSYAEDICGVMNEDKIKNAKEIIRFVSEEIERAEN
;
A
#
# COMPACT_ATOMS: atom_id res chain seq x y z
N MET A 1 -15.06 -25.07 0.60
CA MET A 1 -15.68 -25.57 1.86
C MET A 1 -14.91 -26.72 2.51
N LYS A 2 -14.53 -27.81 1.80
CA LYS A 2 -13.71 -28.91 2.39
C LYS A 2 -12.40 -28.47 3.08
N GLY A 3 -11.78 -27.39 2.62
CA GLY A 3 -10.59 -26.81 3.28
C GLY A 3 -10.88 -26.17 4.64
N SER A 4 -12.04 -25.52 4.78
CA SER A 4 -12.46 -24.85 6.01
C SER A 4 -12.77 -25.85 7.12
N GLU A 5 -13.43 -26.96 6.81
CA GLU A 5 -13.70 -28.05 7.76
C GLU A 5 -12.41 -28.63 8.36
N LYS A 6 -11.41 -28.93 7.50
CA LYS A 6 -10.11 -29.45 7.95
C LYS A 6 -9.39 -28.46 8.86
N LEU A 7 -9.40 -27.17 8.51
CA LEU A 7 -8.78 -26.11 9.29
C LEU A 7 -9.44 -25.96 10.67
N LEU A 8 -10.77 -25.97 10.71
CA LEU A 8 -11.54 -25.84 11.95
C LEU A 8 -11.34 -27.06 12.85
N SER A 9 -11.35 -28.27 12.28
CA SER A 9 -11.07 -29.52 13.01
C SER A 9 -9.65 -29.54 13.58
N PHE A 10 -8.63 -29.13 12.80
CA PHE A 10 -7.27 -28.99 13.28
C PHE A 10 -7.15 -27.98 14.43
N SER A 11 -7.75 -26.80 14.28
CA SER A 11 -7.70 -25.73 15.29
C SER A 11 -8.37 -26.19 16.59
N ARG A 12 -9.49 -26.90 16.49
CA ARG A 12 -10.15 -27.53 17.64
C ARG A 12 -9.24 -28.55 18.33
N LYS A 13 -8.55 -29.40 17.58
CA LYS A 13 -7.57 -30.34 18.16
C LYS A 13 -6.50 -29.58 18.97
N LYS A 14 -6.06 -28.41 18.49
CA LYS A 14 -5.12 -27.55 19.23
C LYS A 14 -5.73 -26.95 20.50
N VAL A 15 -7.03 -26.66 20.50
CA VAL A 15 -7.75 -26.27 21.73
C VAL A 15 -7.82 -27.43 22.72
N SER A 16 -8.21 -28.63 22.28
CA SER A 16 -8.27 -29.80 23.18
C SER A 16 -6.89 -30.21 23.71
N GLU A 17 -5.83 -29.94 22.96
CA GLU A 17 -4.43 -30.09 23.40
C GLU A 17 -3.96 -28.97 24.35
N GLY A 18 -4.80 -27.95 24.64
CA GLY A 18 -4.43 -26.81 25.47
C GLY A 18 -3.42 -25.83 24.84
N LYS A 19 -3.12 -25.97 23.54
CA LYS A 19 -2.11 -25.14 22.84
C LYS A 19 -2.60 -23.75 22.49
N ILE A 20 -3.91 -23.60 22.27
CA ILE A 20 -4.58 -22.34 22.00
C ILE A 20 -5.92 -22.29 22.74
N ARG A 21 -6.40 -21.10 23.10
CA ARG A 21 -7.69 -20.91 23.78
C ARG A 21 -8.85 -20.70 22.80
N GLU A 22 -8.57 -19.93 21.76
CA GLU A 22 -9.53 -19.52 20.73
C GLU A 22 -8.82 -19.56 19.37
N TYR A 23 -9.61 -19.64 18.29
CA TYR A 23 -9.10 -19.56 16.94
C TYR A 23 -10.00 -18.69 16.07
N GLY A 24 -9.46 -18.28 14.92
CA GLY A 24 -10.13 -17.40 13.98
C GLY A 24 -9.68 -17.65 12.55
N ILE A 25 -10.34 -16.99 11.61
CA ILE A 25 -10.02 -17.05 10.18
C ILE A 25 -9.68 -15.66 9.69
N SER A 26 -8.57 -15.55 8.96
CA SER A 26 -8.23 -14.37 8.19
C SER A 26 -8.60 -14.62 6.72
N SER A 27 -9.39 -13.73 6.14
CA SER A 27 -9.71 -13.82 4.71
C SER A 27 -9.83 -12.43 4.09
N ASN A 28 -9.22 -12.29 2.91
CA ASN A 28 -9.35 -11.08 2.10
C ASN A 28 -10.77 -10.89 1.53
N THR A 29 -11.59 -11.94 1.54
CA THR A 29 -12.85 -11.97 0.78
C THR A 29 -14.10 -11.96 1.64
N PHE A 30 -13.98 -11.76 2.96
CA PHE A 30 -15.13 -11.65 3.87
C PHE A 30 -16.05 -10.46 3.58
N ALA A 31 -15.47 -9.34 3.11
CA ALA A 31 -16.20 -8.10 2.81
C ALA A 31 -16.72 -8.01 1.36
N LEU A 32 -16.46 -9.03 0.53
CA LEU A 32 -16.88 -9.01 -0.89
C LEU A 32 -18.36 -9.35 -1.04
N ARG A 33 -18.94 -9.02 -2.20
CA ARG A 33 -20.32 -9.37 -2.54
C ARG A 33 -20.42 -10.89 -2.75
N GLN A 34 -21.61 -11.46 -2.50
CA GLN A 34 -21.83 -12.91 -2.68
C GLN A 34 -21.62 -13.40 -4.13
N SER A 35 -21.75 -12.50 -5.11
CA SER A 35 -21.53 -12.81 -6.53
C SER A 35 -20.06 -13.02 -6.89
N VAL A 36 -19.12 -12.66 -6.01
CA VAL A 36 -17.69 -12.85 -6.27
C VAL A 36 -17.31 -14.31 -5.99
N TYR A 37 -16.62 -14.94 -6.93
CA TYR A 37 -16.36 -16.39 -6.91
C TYR A 37 -15.57 -16.87 -5.68
N ASP A 38 -14.68 -16.03 -5.14
CA ASP A 38 -13.82 -16.32 -3.99
C ASP A 38 -14.38 -15.78 -2.67
N PHE A 39 -15.63 -15.31 -2.65
CA PHE A 39 -16.29 -14.81 -1.45
C PHE A 39 -16.28 -15.84 -0.31
N THR A 40 -15.79 -15.42 0.86
CA THR A 40 -15.85 -16.20 2.09
C THR A 40 -17.07 -15.81 2.90
N SER A 41 -18.10 -16.66 2.91
CA SER A 41 -19.29 -16.46 3.77
C SER A 41 -18.97 -16.75 5.23
N LEU A 42 -19.10 -15.74 6.09
CA LEU A 42 -18.94 -15.90 7.54
C LEU A 42 -20.03 -16.78 8.13
N GLU A 43 -21.27 -16.65 7.63
CA GLU A 43 -22.39 -17.50 7.99
C GLU A 43 -22.10 -18.99 7.77
N LYS A 44 -21.58 -19.35 6.60
CA LYS A 44 -21.16 -20.75 6.33
C LYS A 44 -20.02 -21.20 7.22
N VAL A 45 -19.05 -20.32 7.49
CA VAL A 45 -17.92 -20.64 8.39
C VAL A 45 -18.42 -20.93 9.81
N LEU A 46 -19.35 -20.13 10.32
CA LEU A 46 -19.94 -20.33 11.64
C LEU A 46 -20.74 -21.63 11.70
N ALA A 47 -21.60 -21.91 10.71
CA ALA A 47 -22.35 -23.16 10.64
C ALA A 47 -21.44 -24.41 10.61
N ILE A 48 -20.27 -24.32 9.96
CA ILE A 48 -19.27 -25.39 10.00
C ILE A 48 -18.66 -25.51 11.41
N ALA A 49 -18.34 -24.39 12.06
CA ALA A 49 -17.80 -24.43 13.42
C ALA A 49 -18.79 -25.06 14.42
N GLU A 50 -20.07 -24.73 14.31
CA GLU A 50 -21.16 -25.27 15.13
C GLU A 50 -21.41 -26.76 14.85
N SER A 51 -21.40 -27.19 13.58
CA SER A 51 -21.59 -28.61 13.24
C SER A 51 -20.45 -29.52 13.72
N VAL A 52 -19.25 -28.97 13.92
CA VAL A 52 -18.12 -29.71 14.50
C VAL A 52 -18.24 -29.80 16.03
N SER A 53 -18.83 -28.78 16.69
CA SER A 53 -18.99 -28.73 18.16
C SER A 53 -19.91 -27.57 18.56
N GLU A 54 -20.95 -27.84 19.34
CA GLU A 54 -21.85 -26.79 19.88
C GLU A 54 -21.07 -25.73 20.69
N ASN A 55 -20.10 -26.16 21.51
CA ASN A 55 -19.19 -25.26 22.23
C ASN A 55 -17.90 -25.00 21.45
N HIS A 56 -17.98 -24.39 20.26
CA HIS A 56 -16.80 -24.09 19.45
C HIS A 56 -15.98 -22.89 19.98
N ASN A 57 -14.67 -22.91 19.71
CA ASN A 57 -13.73 -21.85 20.06
C ASN A 57 -13.41 -20.92 18.87
N PHE A 58 -14.20 -20.97 17.80
CA PHE A 58 -14.18 -19.95 16.74
C PHE A 58 -14.73 -18.63 17.30
N LYS A 59 -13.86 -17.62 17.43
CA LYS A 59 -14.21 -16.35 18.11
C LYS A 59 -13.73 -15.11 17.39
N THR A 60 -13.01 -15.24 16.27
CA THR A 60 -12.36 -14.08 15.65
C THR A 60 -12.30 -14.21 14.13
N ILE A 61 -12.52 -13.10 13.43
CA ILE A 61 -12.18 -12.97 12.03
C ILE A 61 -11.21 -11.81 11.82
N GLN A 62 -10.43 -11.94 10.75
CA GLN A 62 -9.63 -10.83 10.22
C GLN A 62 -9.99 -10.58 8.77
N LEU A 63 -10.21 -9.31 8.42
CA LEU A 63 -10.54 -8.90 7.05
C LEU A 63 -10.00 -7.51 6.70
N PRO A 64 -9.79 -7.23 5.40
CA PRO A 64 -9.44 -5.89 4.93
C PRO A 64 -10.61 -4.93 5.15
N PHE A 65 -10.31 -3.74 5.69
CA PHE A 65 -11.27 -2.65 5.75
C PHE A 65 -10.56 -1.29 5.84
N ASN A 66 -10.90 -0.38 4.93
CA ASN A 66 -10.43 1.00 4.91
C ASN A 66 -11.44 1.87 4.13
N LEU A 67 -11.11 3.15 3.92
CA LEU A 67 -12.01 4.12 3.24
C LEU A 67 -12.29 3.79 1.77
N ILE A 68 -11.44 2.97 1.13
CA ILE A 68 -11.56 2.56 -0.28
C ILE A 68 -12.15 1.15 -0.36
N GLU A 69 -11.57 0.19 0.38
CA GLU A 69 -12.10 -1.17 0.57
C GLU A 69 -13.22 -1.17 1.65
N ALA A 70 -14.30 -0.42 1.43
CA ALA A 70 -15.35 -0.16 2.43
C ALA A 70 -16.39 -1.29 2.58
N GLY A 71 -16.19 -2.44 1.92
CA GLY A 71 -17.15 -3.54 1.80
C GLY A 71 -17.68 -4.07 3.14
N ALA A 72 -16.90 -3.96 4.22
CA ALA A 72 -17.31 -4.40 5.55
C ALA A 72 -18.53 -3.64 6.09
N VAL A 73 -18.77 -2.39 5.65
CA VAL A 73 -19.94 -1.57 6.04
C VAL A 73 -20.93 -1.32 4.91
N THR A 74 -20.52 -1.49 3.64
CA THR A 74 -21.37 -1.22 2.46
C THR A 74 -22.02 -2.48 1.89
N ASN A 75 -21.33 -3.62 1.88
CA ASN A 75 -21.85 -4.85 1.28
C ASN A 75 -22.67 -5.65 2.28
N LYS A 76 -23.99 -5.70 2.07
CA LYS A 76 -24.84 -6.69 2.73
C LYS A 76 -24.64 -8.04 2.06
N ASN A 77 -23.86 -8.90 2.69
CA ASN A 77 -23.38 -10.17 2.13
C ASN A 77 -23.61 -11.39 3.04
N GLN A 78 -24.22 -11.21 4.21
CA GLN A 78 -24.63 -12.29 5.11
C GLN A 78 -26.16 -12.36 5.23
N SER A 79 -26.69 -13.50 5.67
CA SER A 79 -28.12 -13.68 5.98
C SER A 79 -29.03 -13.24 4.85
N GLY A 80 -28.85 -13.82 3.66
CA GLY A 80 -29.65 -13.48 2.48
C GLY A 80 -29.49 -12.03 2.00
N ASN A 81 -28.30 -11.45 2.12
CA ASN A 81 -27.97 -10.05 1.78
C ASN A 81 -28.72 -9.00 2.60
N THR A 82 -29.09 -9.33 3.84
CA THR A 82 -29.73 -8.36 4.76
C THR A 82 -28.72 -7.69 5.69
N LYS A 83 -27.59 -8.36 5.98
CA LYS A 83 -26.56 -7.91 6.92
C LYS A 83 -25.19 -7.83 6.28
N THR A 84 -24.39 -6.88 6.73
CA THR A 84 -22.96 -6.83 6.48
C THR A 84 -22.22 -7.89 7.31
N VAL A 85 -20.96 -8.15 6.96
CA VAL A 85 -20.10 -9.05 7.75
C VAL A 85 -19.88 -8.55 9.19
N LEU A 86 -19.83 -7.23 9.40
CA LEU A 86 -19.66 -6.65 10.74
C LEU A 86 -20.92 -6.84 11.60
N GLU A 87 -22.09 -6.60 11.04
CA GLU A 87 -23.38 -6.81 11.73
C GLU A 87 -23.56 -8.29 12.10
N PHE A 88 -23.28 -9.20 11.17
CA PHE A 88 -23.35 -10.64 11.44
C PHE A 88 -22.34 -11.09 12.51
N ALA A 89 -21.10 -10.59 12.45
CA ALA A 89 -20.07 -10.92 13.44
C ALA A 89 -20.47 -10.41 14.85
N PHE A 90 -20.99 -9.20 14.94
CA PHE A 90 -21.44 -8.59 16.19
C PHE A 90 -22.54 -9.42 16.87
N GLU A 91 -23.59 -9.77 16.13
CA GLU A 91 -24.71 -10.58 16.64
C GLU A 91 -24.27 -11.96 17.14
N ASN A 92 -23.29 -12.56 16.47
CA ASN A 92 -22.76 -13.88 16.80
C ASN A 92 -21.56 -13.82 17.77
N LYS A 93 -21.27 -12.66 18.36
CA LYS A 93 -20.18 -12.44 19.32
C LYS A 93 -18.80 -12.86 18.78
N ILE A 94 -18.58 -12.65 17.49
CA ILE A 94 -17.32 -12.89 16.79
C ILE A 94 -16.54 -11.56 16.75
N LYS A 95 -15.32 -11.58 17.30
CA LYS A 95 -14.44 -10.41 17.29
C LYS A 95 -13.93 -10.13 15.87
N VAL A 96 -13.85 -8.86 15.51
CA VAL A 96 -13.35 -8.43 14.20
C VAL A 96 -12.05 -7.66 14.34
N LEU A 97 -11.01 -8.17 13.66
CA LEU A 97 -9.73 -7.50 13.46
C LEU A 97 -9.69 -7.01 12.03
N ILE A 98 -9.43 -5.73 11.81
CA ILE A 98 -9.25 -5.22 10.45
C ILE A 98 -7.76 -5.08 10.12
N ASN A 99 -7.38 -5.44 8.90
CA ASN A 99 -6.05 -5.17 8.35
C ASN A 99 -6.15 -4.22 7.16
N ARG A 100 -4.97 -3.76 6.70
CA ARG A 100 -4.85 -2.75 5.63
C ARG A 100 -5.64 -1.45 5.87
N PRO A 101 -5.69 -0.89 7.10
CA PRO A 101 -6.46 0.32 7.36
C PRO A 101 -5.96 1.53 6.56
N LEU A 102 -4.66 1.56 6.24
CA LEU A 102 -4.00 2.69 5.57
C LEU A 102 -3.43 2.36 4.18
N ASN A 103 -3.50 1.10 3.74
CA ASN A 103 -2.90 0.63 2.48
C ASN A 103 -3.95 -0.12 1.67
N ALA A 104 -4.77 0.63 0.95
CA ALA A 104 -5.84 0.07 0.13
C ALA A 104 -5.29 -0.60 -1.13
N ILE A 105 -5.93 -1.68 -1.55
CA ILE A 105 -5.68 -2.32 -2.84
C ILE A 105 -6.80 -1.88 -3.81
N THR A 106 -6.41 -1.29 -4.94
CA THR A 106 -7.33 -0.93 -6.02
C THR A 106 -6.94 -1.64 -7.32
N SER A 107 -7.79 -1.55 -8.35
CA SER A 107 -7.47 -2.05 -9.69
C SER A 107 -6.24 -1.37 -10.32
N LYS A 108 -5.90 -0.15 -9.86
CA LYS A 108 -4.76 0.65 -10.32
C LYS A 108 -3.51 0.48 -9.44
N GLY A 109 -3.56 -0.37 -8.41
CA GLY A 109 -2.45 -0.67 -7.52
C GLY A 109 -2.69 -0.25 -6.07
N LEU A 110 -1.60 -0.15 -5.30
CA LEU A 110 -1.66 0.21 -3.89
C LEU A 110 -1.87 1.71 -3.71
N VAL A 111 -2.83 2.07 -2.85
CA VAL A 111 -3.13 3.45 -2.45
C VAL A 111 -2.98 3.59 -0.95
N ARG A 112 -2.08 4.49 -0.56
CA ARG A 112 -1.86 4.82 0.85
C ARG A 112 -2.71 6.01 1.30
N LEU A 113 -3.40 5.85 2.43
CA LEU A 113 -4.22 6.85 3.12
C LEU A 113 -3.35 7.59 4.16
N ALA A 114 -2.53 8.52 3.70
CA ALA A 114 -1.66 9.34 4.53
C ALA A 114 -1.39 10.70 3.87
N ASP A 115 -0.80 11.64 4.60
CA ASP A 115 -0.37 12.92 4.05
C ASP A 115 1.02 12.84 3.44
N PHE A 116 1.24 13.61 2.37
CA PHE A 116 2.48 13.61 1.61
C PHE A 116 3.05 15.01 1.49
N LYS A 117 4.28 15.19 1.97
CA LYS A 117 5.06 16.40 1.72
C LYS A 117 5.75 16.30 0.36
N TRP A 118 5.64 17.34 -0.45
CA TRP A 118 6.27 17.45 -1.76
C TRP A 118 6.72 18.90 -1.99
N GLU A 119 7.69 19.08 -2.88
CA GLU A 119 8.29 20.37 -3.20
C GLU A 119 7.77 20.88 -4.54
N ALA A 120 7.41 22.17 -4.62
CA ALA A 120 6.97 22.76 -5.89
C ALA A 120 8.08 22.66 -6.94
N PHE A 121 7.74 22.20 -8.15
CA PHE A 121 8.67 22.10 -9.26
C PHE A 121 7.99 22.47 -10.58
N GLN A 122 8.79 22.87 -11.57
CA GLN A 122 8.29 23.12 -12.92
C GLN A 122 8.54 21.88 -13.78
N GLU A 123 7.52 21.42 -14.52
CA GLU A 123 7.64 20.25 -15.40
C GLU A 123 8.79 20.41 -16.41
N LYS A 124 9.05 21.64 -16.87
CA LYS A 124 10.18 21.94 -17.76
C LYS A 124 11.55 21.58 -17.16
N ASP A 125 11.72 21.75 -15.85
CA ASP A 125 13.00 21.47 -15.16
C ASP A 125 13.17 19.96 -14.98
N PHE A 126 12.08 19.25 -14.77
CA PHE A 126 12.09 17.78 -14.76
C PHE A 126 12.45 17.21 -16.15
N ILE A 127 11.85 17.73 -17.22
CA ILE A 127 12.19 17.34 -18.60
C ILE A 127 13.65 17.67 -18.94
N LYS A 128 14.18 18.81 -18.48
CA LYS A 128 15.61 19.14 -18.62
C LYS A 128 16.50 18.12 -17.92
N GLN A 129 16.13 17.70 -16.71
CA GLN A 129 16.90 16.69 -15.97
C GLN A 129 16.89 15.34 -16.71
N ILE A 130 15.76 14.91 -17.27
CA ILE A 130 15.65 13.69 -18.09
C ILE A 130 16.64 13.76 -19.26
N LYS A 131 16.61 14.87 -20.01
CA LYS A 131 17.50 15.08 -21.16
C LYS A 131 18.97 15.12 -20.76
N LEU A 132 19.31 15.78 -19.65
CA LEU A 132 20.67 15.82 -19.13
C LEU A 132 21.20 14.40 -18.86
N VAL A 133 20.42 13.59 -18.13
CA VAL A 133 20.80 12.20 -17.83
C VAL A 133 20.97 11.39 -19.12
N GLY A 134 20.03 11.50 -20.07
CA GLY A 134 20.16 10.81 -21.37
C GLY A 134 21.42 11.21 -22.15
N LEU A 135 21.74 12.51 -22.21
CA LEU A 135 22.97 12.99 -22.87
C LEU A 135 24.24 12.49 -22.18
N MET A 136 24.23 12.33 -20.85
CA MET A 136 25.35 11.74 -20.12
C MET A 136 25.49 10.24 -20.39
N GLU A 137 24.37 9.51 -20.54
CA GLU A 137 24.36 8.11 -20.94
C GLU A 137 24.97 7.94 -22.33
N ASP A 138 24.58 8.80 -23.28
CA ASP A 138 25.12 8.82 -24.63
C ASP A 138 26.63 9.12 -24.63
N ASP A 139 27.10 10.18 -23.96
CA ASP A 139 28.53 10.53 -23.88
C ASP A 139 29.37 9.41 -23.23
N LEU A 140 28.84 8.78 -22.17
CA LEU A 140 29.47 7.62 -21.57
C LEU A 140 29.65 6.51 -22.61
N MET A 141 28.60 6.15 -23.33
CA MET A 141 28.60 5.02 -24.25
C MET A 141 29.36 5.27 -25.55
N SER A 142 29.35 6.49 -26.09
CA SER A 142 29.96 6.80 -27.39
C SER A 142 31.37 7.35 -27.30
N GLU A 143 31.73 8.04 -26.20
CA GLU A 143 32.99 8.80 -26.11
C GLU A 143 33.90 8.36 -24.96
N LYS A 144 33.35 8.03 -23.79
CA LYS A 144 34.16 7.72 -22.59
C LYS A 144 34.50 6.24 -22.50
N ILE A 145 33.49 5.37 -22.45
CA ILE A 145 33.64 3.92 -22.30
C ILE A 145 34.50 3.30 -23.41
N PRO A 146 34.41 3.71 -24.70
CA PRO A 146 35.26 3.15 -25.74
C PRO A 146 36.77 3.38 -25.57
N LYS A 147 37.18 4.29 -24.69
CA LYS A 147 38.60 4.55 -24.36
C LYS A 147 39.12 3.62 -23.26
N GLU A 148 38.23 2.86 -22.63
CA GLU A 148 38.54 1.90 -21.58
C GLU A 148 38.72 0.49 -22.16
N ASP A 149 39.60 -0.29 -21.54
CA ASP A 149 39.89 -1.67 -21.93
C ASP A 149 38.90 -2.62 -21.24
N LEU A 150 37.67 -2.68 -21.78
CA LEU A 150 36.56 -3.46 -21.26
C LEU A 150 36.23 -4.68 -22.13
N SER A 151 35.77 -5.75 -21.50
CA SER A 151 35.29 -6.93 -22.21
C SER A 151 33.94 -6.68 -22.91
N GLU A 152 33.60 -7.48 -23.92
CA GLU A 152 32.28 -7.41 -24.56
C GLU A 152 31.13 -7.64 -23.57
N GLU A 153 31.35 -8.47 -22.54
CA GLU A 153 30.37 -8.73 -21.47
C GLU A 153 30.15 -7.47 -20.61
N ASP A 154 31.23 -6.77 -20.23
CA ASP A 154 31.14 -5.51 -19.47
C ASP A 154 30.43 -4.42 -20.29
N LEU A 155 30.74 -4.29 -21.59
CA LEU A 155 30.07 -3.35 -22.48
C LEU A 155 28.57 -3.64 -22.59
N LYS A 156 28.18 -4.92 -22.67
CA LYS A 156 26.77 -5.34 -22.68
C LYS A 156 26.08 -5.03 -21.35
N ALA A 157 26.77 -5.25 -20.23
CA ALA A 157 26.25 -4.92 -18.90
C ALA A 157 26.01 -3.41 -18.75
N LEU A 158 26.99 -2.58 -19.15
CA LEU A 158 26.89 -1.11 -19.12
C LEU A 158 25.72 -0.60 -19.96
N LYS A 159 25.49 -1.14 -21.17
CA LYS A 159 24.30 -0.81 -21.98
C LYS A 159 22.97 -1.11 -21.27
N GLY A 160 22.91 -2.17 -20.46
CA GLY A 160 21.73 -2.51 -19.67
C GLY A 160 21.51 -1.60 -18.46
N ILE A 161 22.58 -1.01 -17.95
CA ILE A 161 22.61 -0.16 -16.75
C ILE A 161 22.35 1.32 -17.10
N LEU A 162 22.99 1.84 -18.15
CA LEU A 162 22.95 3.23 -18.60
C LEU A 162 21.72 3.49 -19.47
N ASN A 163 20.54 3.49 -18.84
CA ASN A 163 19.26 3.75 -19.49
C ASN A 163 18.22 4.38 -18.56
N ALA A 164 18.66 4.99 -17.46
CA ALA A 164 17.78 5.66 -16.51
C ALA A 164 17.04 6.83 -17.15
N GLY A 165 17.72 7.64 -17.99
CA GLY A 165 17.12 8.77 -18.70
C GLY A 165 15.95 8.30 -19.57
N LYS A 166 16.22 7.35 -20.47
CA LYS A 166 15.21 6.76 -21.35
C LYS A 166 14.08 6.07 -20.59
N LEU A 167 14.39 5.26 -19.58
CA LEU A 167 13.38 4.53 -18.83
C LEU A 167 12.41 5.49 -18.11
N ILE A 168 12.95 6.54 -17.50
CA ILE A 168 12.13 7.57 -16.86
C ILE A 168 11.33 8.34 -17.92
N GLU A 169 11.93 8.77 -19.03
CA GLU A 169 11.24 9.49 -20.10
C GLU A 169 9.99 8.75 -20.61
N GLU A 170 10.12 7.45 -20.85
CA GLU A 170 9.04 6.61 -21.37
C GLU A 170 7.94 6.31 -20.32
N ASN A 171 8.28 6.27 -19.02
CA ASN A 171 7.41 5.69 -18.00
C ASN A 171 7.02 6.62 -16.85
N TRP A 172 7.58 7.83 -16.72
CA TRP A 172 7.42 8.65 -15.52
C TRP A 172 5.99 9.03 -15.17
N LYS A 173 5.04 8.97 -16.12
CA LYS A 173 3.61 9.20 -15.89
C LYS A 173 2.81 7.95 -15.49
N PHE A 174 3.43 6.77 -15.60
CA PHE A 174 2.76 5.45 -15.62
C PHE A 174 3.26 4.47 -14.55
N PHE A 175 4.14 4.86 -13.62
CA PHE A 175 4.49 4.03 -12.46
C PHE A 175 3.35 3.89 -11.43
N GLY A 176 2.14 4.38 -11.71
CA GLY A 176 0.99 4.20 -10.82
C GLY A 176 1.07 5.04 -9.54
N SER A 177 1.49 4.43 -8.43
CA SER A 177 1.55 5.06 -7.10
C SER A 177 2.99 5.32 -6.63
N ILE A 178 3.14 6.14 -5.58
CA ILE A 178 4.44 6.38 -4.94
C ILE A 178 5.02 5.09 -4.36
N GLU A 179 4.18 4.18 -3.86
CA GLU A 179 4.58 2.85 -3.39
C GLU A 179 5.20 2.02 -4.52
N HIS A 180 4.50 1.94 -5.66
CA HIS A 180 5.01 1.20 -6.81
C HIS A 180 6.30 1.82 -7.36
N PHE A 181 6.39 3.15 -7.41
CA PHE A 181 7.63 3.82 -7.79
C PHE A 181 8.79 3.48 -6.83
N ASN A 182 8.56 3.45 -5.52
CA ASN A 182 9.60 3.05 -4.55
C ASN A 182 10.03 1.58 -4.72
N ASP A 183 9.12 0.69 -5.11
CA ASP A 183 9.45 -0.70 -5.43
C ASP A 183 10.32 -0.76 -6.70
N VAL A 184 9.97 -0.01 -7.75
CA VAL A 184 10.79 0.10 -8.98
C VAL A 184 12.18 0.67 -8.66
N LEU A 185 12.27 1.68 -7.80
CA LEU A 185 13.56 2.21 -7.32
C LEU A 185 14.40 1.11 -6.67
N SER A 186 13.80 0.37 -5.74
CA SER A 186 14.49 -0.64 -4.94
C SER A 186 14.91 -1.88 -5.75
N GLN A 187 14.09 -2.29 -6.71
CA GLN A 187 14.29 -3.51 -7.49
C GLN A 187 15.05 -3.29 -8.79
N GLN A 188 14.98 -2.09 -9.39
CA GLN A 188 15.58 -1.82 -10.70
C GLN A 188 16.70 -0.78 -10.64
N PHE A 189 16.46 0.38 -10.05
CA PHE A 189 17.44 1.48 -10.10
C PHE A 189 18.61 1.30 -9.13
N ILE A 190 18.33 0.97 -7.86
CA ILE A 190 19.39 0.81 -6.85
C ILE A 190 20.39 -0.29 -7.25
N PRO A 191 19.97 -1.51 -7.65
CA PRO A 191 20.92 -2.54 -8.06
C PRO A 191 21.76 -2.15 -9.28
N LYS A 192 21.17 -1.43 -10.25
CA LYS A 192 21.90 -0.92 -11.42
C LYS A 192 22.95 0.12 -11.04
N ILE A 193 22.61 1.05 -10.14
CA ILE A 193 23.56 2.06 -9.65
C ILE A 193 24.69 1.38 -8.87
N SER A 194 24.38 0.42 -7.98
CA SER A 194 25.40 -0.36 -7.28
C SER A 194 26.33 -1.07 -8.25
N ARG A 195 25.77 -1.77 -9.25
CA ARG A 195 26.60 -2.46 -10.25
C ARG A 195 27.45 -1.50 -11.09
N LEU A 196 26.95 -0.30 -11.39
CA LEU A 196 27.73 0.72 -12.09
C LEU A 196 28.93 1.17 -11.26
N MET A 197 28.73 1.39 -9.96
CA MET A 197 29.82 1.75 -9.03
C MET A 197 30.87 0.64 -8.98
N ASP A 198 30.46 -0.62 -8.87
CA ASP A 198 31.39 -1.76 -8.87
C ASP A 198 32.24 -1.80 -10.15
N ILE A 199 31.62 -1.63 -11.33
CA ILE A 199 32.34 -1.61 -12.61
C ILE A 199 33.29 -0.40 -12.68
N ALA A 200 32.84 0.78 -12.22
CA ALA A 200 33.67 1.98 -12.20
C ALA A 200 34.91 1.82 -11.31
N ASP A 201 34.78 1.11 -10.19
CA ASP A 201 35.89 0.87 -9.28
C ASP A 201 36.84 -0.20 -9.80
N GLU A 202 36.31 -1.33 -10.28
CA GLU A 202 37.09 -2.50 -10.67
C GLU A 202 37.71 -2.43 -12.06
N LYS A 203 37.04 -1.81 -13.03
CA LYS A 203 37.36 -1.96 -14.46
C LYS A 203 37.79 -0.68 -15.15
N ILE A 204 37.23 0.46 -14.75
CA ILE A 204 37.58 1.76 -15.33
C ILE A 204 38.93 2.21 -14.77
N LYS A 205 39.85 2.62 -15.64
CA LYS A 205 41.21 3.07 -15.25
C LYS A 205 41.31 4.58 -15.23
N GLU A 206 40.70 5.27 -16.18
CA GLU A 206 40.84 6.72 -16.30
C GLU A 206 40.05 7.44 -15.20
N ILE A 207 40.74 8.25 -14.40
CA ILE A 207 40.12 9.00 -13.30
C ILE A 207 39.02 9.95 -13.80
N SER A 208 39.21 10.55 -14.99
CA SER A 208 38.25 11.47 -15.58
C SER A 208 36.92 10.77 -15.91
N VAL A 209 36.98 9.49 -16.30
CA VAL A 209 35.80 8.66 -16.60
C VAL A 209 35.10 8.27 -15.30
N LYS A 210 35.84 7.91 -14.24
CA LYS A 210 35.26 7.66 -12.91
C LYS A 210 34.55 8.89 -12.33
N ASP A 211 35.15 10.06 -12.48
CA ASP A 211 34.55 11.33 -12.04
C ASP A 211 33.27 11.62 -12.83
N PHE A 212 33.27 11.36 -14.14
CA PHE A 212 32.07 11.50 -14.98
C PHE A 212 30.97 10.53 -14.55
N ILE A 213 31.27 9.25 -14.30
CA ILE A 213 30.31 8.26 -13.80
C ILE A 213 29.73 8.71 -12.46
N SER A 214 30.57 9.21 -11.55
CA SER A 214 30.13 9.75 -10.26
C SER A 214 29.18 10.95 -10.44
N GLY A 215 29.49 11.84 -11.38
CA GLY A 215 28.61 12.93 -11.79
C GLY A 215 27.28 12.44 -12.35
N TYR A 216 27.31 11.45 -13.25
CA TYR A 216 26.12 10.83 -13.81
C TYR A 216 25.22 10.22 -12.72
N ILE A 217 25.79 9.45 -11.79
CA ILE A 217 25.04 8.84 -10.67
C ILE A 217 24.34 9.92 -9.84
N LYS A 218 25.02 11.04 -9.57
CA LYS A 218 24.42 12.19 -8.87
C LYS A 218 23.23 12.78 -9.64
N GLU A 219 23.35 12.94 -10.96
CA GLU A 219 22.27 13.44 -11.80
C GLU A 219 21.11 12.43 -11.92
N VAL A 220 21.39 11.12 -11.90
CA VAL A 220 20.36 10.07 -11.80
C VAL A 220 19.61 10.19 -10.47
N TYR A 221 20.30 10.32 -9.34
CA TYR A 221 19.62 10.50 -8.04
C TYR A 221 18.71 11.74 -8.02
N LYS A 222 19.15 12.86 -8.61
CA LYS A 222 18.28 14.04 -8.78
C LYS A 222 17.06 13.73 -9.61
N LEU A 223 17.22 13.02 -10.73
CA LEU A 223 16.11 12.61 -11.59
C LEU A 223 15.11 11.71 -10.86
N LEU A 224 15.59 10.74 -10.09
CA LEU A 224 14.76 9.83 -9.30
C LEU A 224 14.02 10.59 -8.18
N ASN A 225 14.68 11.56 -7.54
CA ASN A 225 14.05 12.42 -6.53
C ASN A 225 12.94 13.29 -7.13
N LEU A 226 13.16 13.91 -8.29
CA LEU A 226 12.13 14.67 -9.01
C LEU A 226 10.94 13.78 -9.39
N THR A 227 11.22 12.57 -9.87
CA THR A 227 10.18 11.58 -10.20
C THR A 227 9.38 11.21 -8.95
N GLY A 228 10.04 10.91 -7.84
CA GLY A 228 9.36 10.62 -6.56
C GLY A 228 8.54 11.80 -6.06
N ASN A 229 9.04 13.03 -6.23
CA ASN A 229 8.33 14.25 -5.87
C ASN A 229 7.06 14.46 -6.71
N TYR A 230 7.08 14.13 -8.00
CA TYR A 230 5.90 14.10 -8.86
C TYR A 230 4.83 13.13 -8.33
N TYR A 231 5.21 11.91 -7.93
CA TYR A 231 4.27 10.95 -7.36
C TYR A 231 3.74 11.37 -5.98
N LYS A 232 4.58 11.99 -5.13
CA LYS A 232 4.13 12.59 -3.86
C LYS A 232 3.13 13.71 -4.08
N MET A 233 3.34 14.60 -5.06
CA MET A 233 2.37 15.63 -5.44
C MET A 233 1.02 15.03 -5.85
N ARG A 234 1.02 13.97 -6.67
CA ARG A 234 -0.22 13.28 -7.08
C ARG A 234 -0.92 12.63 -5.89
N ALA A 235 -0.16 12.00 -4.99
CA ALA A 235 -0.68 11.42 -3.78
C ALA A 235 -1.28 12.49 -2.85
N ASP A 236 -0.61 13.63 -2.66
CA ASP A 236 -1.10 14.77 -1.87
C ASP A 236 -2.43 15.33 -2.40
N LYS A 237 -2.57 15.48 -3.73
CA LYS A 237 -3.85 15.90 -4.34
C LYS A 237 -5.00 14.96 -3.96
N ARG A 238 -4.75 13.65 -4.01
CA ARG A 238 -5.73 12.64 -3.58
C ARG A 238 -6.00 12.71 -2.07
N SER A 239 -4.96 12.84 -1.25
CA SER A 239 -5.12 12.96 0.21
C SER A 239 -5.96 14.18 0.59
N LYS A 240 -5.73 15.33 -0.06
CA LYS A 240 -6.55 16.55 0.09
C LYS A 240 -8.00 16.36 -0.33
N PHE A 241 -8.24 15.65 -1.43
CA PHE A 241 -9.59 15.29 -1.86
C PHE A 241 -10.31 14.45 -0.79
N ILE A 242 -9.67 13.39 -0.29
CA ILE A 242 -10.24 12.53 0.74
C ILE A 242 -10.47 13.30 2.06
N HIS A 243 -9.53 14.18 2.45
CA HIS A 243 -9.74 15.09 3.57
C HIS A 243 -10.99 15.95 3.39
N GLY A 244 -11.18 16.54 2.21
CA GLY A 244 -12.36 17.33 1.89
C GLY A 244 -13.65 16.54 2.02
N LEU A 245 -13.67 15.26 1.59
CA LEU A 245 -14.82 14.39 1.74
C LEU A 245 -15.12 14.06 3.21
N ILE A 246 -14.11 13.67 3.98
CA ILE A 246 -14.26 13.35 5.41
C ILE A 246 -14.77 14.59 6.18
N ASN A 247 -14.14 15.75 5.96
CA ASN A 247 -14.41 16.97 6.71
C ASN A 247 -15.83 17.54 6.48
N LYS A 248 -16.56 17.12 5.44
CA LYS A 248 -17.97 17.51 5.23
C LYS A 248 -18.88 17.08 6.40
N TYR A 249 -18.52 15.99 7.09
CA TYR A 249 -19.35 15.36 8.11
C TYR A 249 -18.59 15.07 9.41
N LEU A 250 -17.28 15.36 9.46
CA LEU A 250 -16.44 15.18 10.63
C LEU A 250 -16.49 16.41 11.55
N GLU A 251 -16.59 16.18 12.86
CA GLU A 251 -16.56 17.22 13.89
C GLU A 251 -15.29 18.07 13.81
N GLU A 252 -15.41 19.39 14.02
CA GLU A 252 -14.33 20.37 13.86
C GLU A 252 -13.06 20.01 14.65
N LYS A 253 -13.22 19.48 15.88
CA LYS A 253 -12.10 19.06 16.73
C LYS A 253 -11.17 18.01 16.09
N PHE A 254 -11.69 17.21 15.17
CA PHE A 254 -10.94 16.16 14.47
C PHE A 254 -10.45 16.60 13.08
N GLN A 255 -10.85 17.77 12.58
CA GLN A 255 -10.52 18.19 11.22
C GLN A 255 -9.04 18.53 11.03
N GLY A 256 -8.31 18.84 12.11
CA GLY A 256 -6.86 19.10 12.08
C GLY A 256 -5.97 17.85 12.04
N LEU A 257 -6.55 16.65 12.22
CA LEU A 257 -5.80 15.40 12.23
C LEU A 257 -5.25 15.05 10.84
N SER A 258 -4.13 14.31 10.82
CA SER A 258 -3.56 13.75 9.59
C SER A 258 -4.53 12.76 8.92
N LEU A 259 -4.38 12.50 7.62
CA LEU A 259 -5.28 11.56 6.93
C LEU A 259 -5.21 10.15 7.54
N SER A 260 -4.02 9.71 7.97
CA SER A 260 -3.82 8.44 8.65
C SER A 260 -4.56 8.39 9.99
N GLN A 261 -4.45 9.46 10.79
CA GLN A 261 -5.15 9.60 12.06
C GLN A 261 -6.68 9.58 11.88
N LYS A 262 -7.22 10.39 10.96
CA LYS A 262 -8.66 10.39 10.64
C LYS A 262 -9.16 9.02 10.21
N THR A 263 -8.38 8.34 9.37
CA THR A 263 -8.73 7.00 8.88
C THR A 263 -8.78 6.00 10.02
N VAL A 264 -7.75 5.93 10.87
CA VAL A 264 -7.73 4.99 12.01
C VAL A 264 -8.86 5.29 12.99
N LEU A 265 -9.10 6.57 13.31
CA LEU A 265 -10.14 6.97 14.24
C LEU A 265 -11.55 6.66 13.70
N LEU A 266 -11.80 6.89 12.42
CA LEU A 266 -13.06 6.49 11.77
C LEU A 266 -13.26 4.98 11.86
N LEU A 267 -12.24 4.19 11.48
CA LEU A 267 -12.33 2.74 11.48
C LEU A 267 -12.51 2.17 12.89
N SER A 268 -11.79 2.67 13.90
CA SER A 268 -11.94 2.21 15.29
C SER A 268 -13.29 2.64 15.92
N SER A 269 -13.94 3.65 15.34
CA SER A 269 -15.24 4.14 15.78
C SER A 269 -16.43 3.34 15.24
N VAL A 270 -16.23 2.50 14.21
CA VAL A 270 -17.30 1.65 13.66
C VAL A 270 -17.68 0.54 14.65
N GLU A 271 -18.98 0.39 14.92
CA GLU A 271 -19.50 -0.70 15.74
C GLU A 271 -19.18 -2.07 15.14
N GLY A 272 -18.84 -3.03 16.00
CA GLY A 272 -18.43 -4.38 15.59
C GLY A 272 -16.94 -4.52 15.30
N ILE A 273 -16.16 -3.43 15.22
CA ILE A 273 -14.71 -3.49 15.09
C ILE A 273 -14.05 -3.56 16.47
N ASN A 274 -13.23 -4.58 16.69
CA ASN A 274 -12.54 -4.80 17.96
C ASN A 274 -11.08 -4.37 17.92
N CYS A 275 -10.43 -4.39 16.76
CA CYS A 275 -9.03 -4.04 16.63
C CYS A 275 -8.68 -3.58 15.21
N VAL A 276 -7.88 -2.51 15.11
CA VAL A 276 -7.33 -1.98 13.86
C VAL A 276 -5.84 -2.29 13.77
N LEU A 277 -5.45 -3.12 12.82
CA LEU A 277 -4.06 -3.57 12.66
C LEU A 277 -3.32 -2.69 11.63
N THR A 278 -2.47 -1.79 12.13
CA THR A 278 -1.81 -0.77 11.30
C THR A 278 -0.52 -1.21 10.61
N GLY A 279 0.10 -2.32 11.03
CA GLY A 279 1.23 -2.96 10.32
C GLY A 279 2.44 -2.04 10.08
N MET A 280 2.79 -1.21 11.06
CA MET A 280 3.82 -0.18 10.91
C MET A 280 5.25 -0.72 10.98
N ARG A 281 6.12 -0.17 10.14
CA ARG A 281 7.56 -0.50 10.09
C ARG A 281 8.49 0.68 10.44
N LYS A 282 7.93 1.88 10.66
CA LYS A 282 8.69 3.09 10.98
C LYS A 282 8.15 3.68 12.28
N VAL A 283 9.07 4.07 13.16
CA VAL A 283 8.75 4.66 14.47
C VAL A 283 7.85 5.90 14.32
N SER A 284 8.20 6.79 13.39
CA SER A 284 7.43 8.02 13.11
C SER A 284 5.97 7.75 12.72
N TYR A 285 5.66 6.59 12.11
CA TYR A 285 4.27 6.23 11.78
C TYR A 285 3.53 5.69 13.01
N ALA A 286 4.22 4.98 13.90
CA ALA A 286 3.66 4.55 15.17
C ALA A 286 3.32 5.75 16.06
N GLU A 287 4.22 6.74 16.13
CA GLU A 287 4.02 7.97 16.87
C GLU A 287 2.81 8.78 16.35
N ASP A 288 2.65 8.93 15.03
CA ASP A 288 1.49 9.60 14.42
C ASP A 288 0.16 8.98 14.87
N ILE A 289 0.01 7.65 14.80
CA ILE A 289 -1.24 6.99 15.19
C ILE A 289 -1.43 6.93 16.71
N CYS A 290 -0.36 6.94 17.50
CA CYS A 290 -0.49 7.06 18.95
C CYS A 290 -1.24 8.35 19.35
N GLY A 291 -1.15 9.40 18.53
CA GLY A 291 -1.86 10.66 18.72
C GLY A 291 -3.39 10.57 18.74
N VAL A 292 -3.99 9.46 18.27
CA VAL A 292 -5.46 9.27 18.26
C VAL A 292 -5.94 8.08 19.07
N MET A 293 -5.06 7.36 19.78
CA MET A 293 -5.46 6.15 20.52
C MET A 293 -6.41 6.42 21.69
N ASN A 294 -6.37 7.63 22.25
CA ASN A 294 -7.17 8.04 23.41
C ASN A 294 -8.28 9.03 23.04
N GLU A 295 -8.50 9.28 21.75
CA GLU A 295 -9.55 10.18 21.27
C GLU A 295 -10.95 9.54 21.38
N ASP A 296 -11.97 10.39 21.51
CA ASP A 296 -13.36 9.95 21.50
C ASP A 296 -13.73 9.29 20.17
N LYS A 297 -14.61 8.28 20.22
CA LYS A 297 -15.17 7.68 19.01
C LYS A 297 -16.02 8.68 18.23
N ILE A 298 -15.87 8.67 16.91
CA ILE A 298 -16.69 9.44 15.96
C ILE A 298 -18.06 8.75 15.81
N LYS A 299 -19.12 9.42 16.25
CA LYS A 299 -20.48 8.84 16.32
C LYS A 299 -21.04 8.41 14.95
N ASN A 300 -20.78 9.20 13.91
CA ASN A 300 -21.26 8.98 12.54
C ASN A 300 -20.19 8.34 11.63
N ALA A 301 -19.26 7.57 12.18
CA ALA A 301 -18.13 7.02 11.42
C ALA A 301 -18.57 6.14 10.24
N LYS A 302 -19.61 5.31 10.42
CA LYS A 302 -20.12 4.41 9.38
C LYS A 302 -20.69 5.21 8.20
N GLU A 303 -21.40 6.30 8.47
CA GLU A 303 -21.97 7.20 7.48
C GLU A 303 -20.88 7.94 6.71
N ILE A 304 -19.86 8.45 7.41
CA ILE A 304 -18.70 9.11 6.79
C ILE A 304 -17.98 8.14 5.86
N ILE A 305 -17.68 6.92 6.32
CA ILE A 305 -16.95 5.93 5.51
C ILE A 305 -17.75 5.56 4.25
N ARG A 306 -19.07 5.34 4.38
CA ARG A 306 -19.95 5.05 3.24
C ARG A 306 -19.89 6.19 2.22
N PHE A 307 -20.15 7.41 2.66
CA PHE A 307 -20.10 8.60 1.81
C PHE A 307 -18.75 8.77 1.11
N VAL A 308 -17.64 8.68 1.85
CA VAL A 308 -16.29 8.80 1.30
C VAL A 308 -16.03 7.72 0.25
N SER A 309 -16.39 6.47 0.54
CA SER A 309 -16.17 5.34 -0.39
C SER A 309 -16.95 5.50 -1.69
N GLU A 310 -18.20 5.95 -1.63
CA GLU A 310 -19.05 6.18 -2.80
C GLU A 310 -18.51 7.33 -3.67
N GLU A 311 -18.05 8.42 -3.06
CA GLU A 311 -17.48 9.56 -3.78
C GLU A 311 -16.12 9.23 -4.40
N ILE A 312 -15.31 8.38 -3.77
CA ILE A 312 -14.07 7.87 -4.36
C ILE A 312 -14.39 6.99 -5.58
N GLU A 313 -15.34 6.05 -5.46
CA GLU A 313 -15.74 5.18 -6.56
C GLU A 313 -16.30 5.99 -7.75
N ARG A 314 -17.07 7.05 -7.49
CA ARG A 314 -17.56 7.98 -8.52
C ARG A 314 -16.45 8.76 -9.21
N ALA A 315 -15.40 9.14 -8.49
CA ALA A 315 -14.28 9.89 -9.06
C ALA A 315 -13.31 9.00 -9.89
N GLU A 316 -13.39 7.68 -9.74
CA GLU A 316 -12.56 6.72 -10.47
C GLU A 316 -13.20 6.18 -11.76
N ASN A 317 -14.52 6.28 -11.88
CA ASN A 317 -15.34 5.94 -13.06
C ASN A 317 -15.50 7.14 -14.00
#